data_AF-A0A3M4KP13-F1
#
_entry.id   AF-A0A3M4KP13-F1
#
_cell.length_a   1.000
_cell.length_b   1.000
_cell.length_c   1.000
_cell.angle_alpha   90.00
_cell.angle_beta   90.00
_cell.angle_gamma   90.00
#
_symmetry.space_group_name_H-M   'P 1'
#
loop_
_entity.id
_entity.type
_entity.pdbx_description
1 polymer ?
#
loop_
_entity_poly.entity_id
_entity_poly.type
_entity_poly.pdbx_seq_one_letter_code
_entity_poly.pdbx_strand_id
1 'polypeptide(L)'
;MDIHSRWLKTQELWDMLDQHPWVRTGLALVLLLTAALVLGRVARFLVLYAVKMLGRQPSLHWVNDFRHNKVFHRLAQMVPSLVIQFGLTLVPGLSAAGRNVIGNIAMAFTILFMTLAIGALLNALLDIYARTEHARTRSIKGYVQLSKMILYVFAAIIIVATLIDRSPLLLLSGLGAMSAVILLVYKDTLLSFVASVQLTSNDMLRVGDWIEMPQVGADGDVVDITLHTVKVQNFDKTIVSIPTWRLMSESFRNSPQRLQKTYYFLQAP
;
A
#
# COMPACT_ATOMS: atom_id res chain seq x y z
N MET A 1 43.95 26.53 -37.50
CA MET A 1 42.83 25.57 -37.47
C MET A 1 41.62 26.26 -38.05
N ASP A 2 41.29 25.96 -39.31
CA ASP A 2 40.30 26.68 -40.09
C ASP A 2 38.86 26.43 -39.62
N ILE A 3 38.17 27.50 -39.24
CA ILE A 3 36.76 27.46 -38.83
C ILE A 3 35.87 27.08 -40.03
N HIS A 4 36.29 27.46 -41.24
CA HIS A 4 35.56 27.18 -42.48
C HIS A 4 35.54 25.69 -42.86
N SER A 5 36.64 24.97 -42.62
CA SER A 5 36.70 23.52 -42.88
C SER A 5 35.92 22.71 -41.85
N ARG A 6 35.81 23.20 -40.62
CA ARG A 6 34.92 22.63 -39.59
C ARG A 6 33.45 22.82 -39.94
N TRP A 7 33.10 23.99 -40.47
CA TRP A 7 31.73 24.30 -40.93
C TRP A 7 31.30 23.37 -42.06
N LEU A 8 32.12 23.23 -43.10
CA LEU A 8 31.85 22.34 -44.23
C LEU A 8 31.73 20.87 -43.80
N LYS A 9 32.60 20.39 -42.90
CA LYS A 9 32.48 19.04 -42.32
C LYS A 9 31.19 18.83 -41.53
N THR A 10 30.75 19.83 -40.76
CA THR A 10 29.44 19.73 -40.10
C THR A 10 28.31 19.67 -41.12
N GLN A 11 28.41 20.42 -42.22
CA GLN A 11 27.41 20.46 -43.28
C GLN A 11 27.31 19.13 -44.05
N GLU A 12 28.45 18.52 -44.42
CA GLU A 12 28.49 17.18 -45.00
C GLU A 12 27.96 16.11 -44.05
N LEU A 13 28.25 16.21 -42.74
CA LEU A 13 27.69 15.33 -41.73
C LEU A 13 26.15 15.46 -41.66
N TRP A 14 25.61 16.68 -41.75
CA TRP A 14 24.16 16.92 -41.79
C TRP A 14 23.52 16.31 -43.05
N ASP A 15 24.13 16.46 -44.22
CA ASP A 15 23.64 15.88 -45.48
C ASP A 15 23.71 14.34 -45.49
N MET A 16 24.76 13.74 -44.92
CA MET A 16 24.86 12.29 -44.75
C MET A 16 23.82 11.73 -43.76
N LEU A 17 23.47 12.50 -42.71
CA LEU A 17 22.43 12.16 -41.75
C LEU A 17 21.02 12.22 -42.34
N ASP A 18 20.78 13.13 -43.29
CA ASP A 18 19.50 13.23 -44.00
C ASP A 18 19.30 12.09 -45.01
N GLN A 19 20.38 11.45 -45.50
CA GLN A 19 20.30 10.26 -46.35
C GLN A 19 19.90 8.98 -45.59
N HIS A 20 20.01 8.95 -44.26
CA HIS A 20 19.62 7.81 -43.42
C HIS A 20 18.66 8.21 -42.29
N PRO A 21 17.34 8.24 -42.55
CA PRO A 21 16.30 8.65 -41.59
C PRO A 21 16.35 7.88 -40.25
N TRP A 22 16.77 6.62 -40.27
CA TRP A 22 16.89 5.77 -39.08
C TRP A 22 18.04 6.20 -38.15
N VAL A 23 19.15 6.69 -38.71
CA VAL A 23 20.31 7.19 -37.96
C VAL A 23 19.95 8.49 -37.24
N ARG A 24 19.26 9.41 -37.92
CA ARG A 24 18.75 10.65 -37.34
C ARG A 24 17.76 10.38 -36.19
N THR A 25 16.85 9.43 -36.38
CA THR A 25 15.88 9.01 -35.34
C THR A 25 16.59 8.38 -34.14
N GLY A 26 17.55 7.48 -34.38
CA GLY A 26 18.33 6.84 -33.32
C GLY A 26 19.15 7.83 -32.49
N LEU A 27 19.82 8.77 -33.15
CA LEU A 27 20.56 9.84 -32.47
C LEU A 27 19.65 10.75 -31.65
N ALA A 28 18.48 11.13 -32.19
CA ALA A 28 17.50 11.92 -31.46
C ALA A 28 16.98 11.19 -30.20
N LEU A 29 16.75 9.88 -30.28
CA LEU A 29 16.35 9.06 -29.12
C LEU A 29 17.45 8.96 -28.06
N VAL A 30 18.70 8.76 -28.46
CA VAL A 30 19.84 8.74 -27.53
C VAL A 30 20.03 10.09 -26.86
N LEU A 31 19.91 11.18 -27.62
CA LEU A 31 19.98 12.54 -27.11
C LEU A 31 18.83 12.81 -26.13
N LEU A 32 17.61 12.39 -26.46
CA LEU A 32 16.46 12.51 -25.57
C LEU A 32 16.66 11.72 -24.27
N LEU A 33 17.14 10.47 -24.35
CA LEU A 33 17.38 9.62 -23.19
C LEU A 33 18.47 10.21 -22.28
N THR A 34 19.57 10.68 -22.87
CA THR A 34 20.66 11.33 -22.11
C THR A 34 20.18 12.62 -21.46
N ALA A 35 19.44 13.47 -22.18
CA ALA A 35 18.81 14.66 -21.62
C ALA A 35 17.86 14.33 -20.47
N ALA A 36 17.01 13.32 -20.60
CA ALA A 36 16.10 12.85 -19.55
C ALA A 36 16.84 12.41 -18.28
N LEU A 37 17.94 11.65 -18.42
CA LEU A 37 18.76 11.21 -17.28
C LEU A 37 19.50 12.37 -16.62
N VAL A 38 20.04 13.30 -17.40
CA VAL A 38 20.74 14.49 -16.89
C VAL A 38 19.76 15.40 -16.15
N LEU A 39 18.64 15.78 -16.79
CA LEU A 39 17.60 16.60 -16.18
C LEU A 39 17.02 15.94 -14.94
N GLY A 40 16.83 14.62 -14.92
CA GLY A 40 16.41 13.90 -13.72
C GLY A 40 17.42 13.97 -12.58
N ARG A 41 18.72 13.83 -12.87
CA ARG A 41 19.77 13.99 -11.84
C ARG A 41 19.85 15.42 -11.32
N VAL A 42 19.77 16.40 -12.21
CA VAL A 42 19.76 17.83 -11.86
C VAL A 42 18.53 18.16 -11.02
N ALA A 43 17.34 17.73 -11.44
CA ALA A 43 16.11 17.94 -10.69
C ALA A 43 16.18 17.31 -9.30
N ARG A 44 16.69 16.07 -9.18
CA ARG A 44 16.91 15.45 -7.87
C ARG A 44 17.86 16.28 -7.00
N PHE A 45 18.96 16.77 -7.56
CA PHE A 45 19.91 17.60 -6.83
C PHE A 45 19.25 18.90 -6.36
N LEU A 46 18.60 19.64 -7.26
CA LEU A 46 17.92 20.90 -6.97
C LEU A 46 16.81 20.74 -5.94
N VAL A 47 15.93 19.74 -6.11
CA VAL A 47 14.82 19.46 -5.19
C VAL A 47 15.35 19.14 -3.80
N LEU A 48 16.32 18.24 -3.67
CA LEU A 48 16.85 17.86 -2.35
C LEU A 48 17.65 19.00 -1.70
N TYR A 49 18.36 19.80 -2.50
CA TYR A 49 19.06 20.98 -2.02
C TYR A 49 18.09 22.05 -1.50
N ALA A 50 17.06 22.39 -2.27
CA ALA A 50 16.03 23.36 -1.89
C ALA A 50 15.28 22.92 -0.62
N VAL A 51 14.88 21.65 -0.55
CA VAL A 51 14.22 21.08 0.62
C VAL A 51 15.13 21.10 1.85
N LYS A 52 16.44 20.84 1.69
CA LYS A 52 17.41 20.94 2.79
C LYS A 52 17.57 22.38 3.28
N MET A 53 17.52 23.36 2.38
CA MET A 53 17.60 24.78 2.73
C MET A 53 16.33 25.24 3.47
N LEU A 54 15.15 24.88 2.95
CA LEU A 54 13.84 25.23 3.54
C LEU A 54 13.63 24.57 4.92
N GLY A 55 14.07 23.32 5.09
CA GLY A 55 13.97 22.60 6.36
C GLY A 55 14.84 23.11 7.50
N ARG A 56 15.62 24.18 7.29
CA ARG A 56 16.34 24.90 8.36
C ARG A 56 15.47 25.92 9.09
N GLN A 57 14.32 26.30 8.52
CA GLN A 57 13.41 27.26 9.15
C GLN A 57 12.52 26.56 10.20
N PRO A 58 12.35 27.14 11.41
CA PRO A 58 11.54 26.54 12.48
C PRO A 58 10.08 26.30 12.08
N SER A 59 9.49 27.20 11.28
CA SER A 59 8.11 27.10 10.79
C SER A 59 7.89 25.98 9.75
N LEU A 60 8.97 25.47 9.14
CA LEU A 60 8.94 24.48 8.07
C LEU A 60 9.45 23.11 8.53
N HIS A 61 9.38 22.80 9.82
CA HIS A 61 9.87 21.51 10.34
C HIS A 61 9.20 20.30 9.67
N TRP A 62 7.92 20.42 9.25
CA TRP A 62 7.18 19.39 8.51
C TRP A 62 7.85 19.01 7.17
N VAL A 63 8.64 19.91 6.57
CA VAL A 63 9.42 19.65 5.35
C VAL A 63 10.51 18.61 5.61
N ASN A 64 11.09 18.58 6.82
CA ASN A 64 12.06 17.56 7.20
C ASN A 64 11.42 16.18 7.32
N ASP A 65 10.18 16.09 7.82
CA ASP A 65 9.44 14.82 7.92
C ASP A 65 9.13 14.25 6.51
N PHE A 66 8.79 15.11 5.56
CA PHE A 66 8.56 14.72 4.16
C PHE A 66 9.87 14.31 3.46
N ARG A 67 10.98 14.99 3.78
CA ARG A 67 12.32 14.63 3.30
C ARG A 67 12.76 13.29 3.87
N HIS A 68 12.55 13.04 5.16
CA HIS A 68 12.90 11.78 5.83
C HIS A 68 12.20 10.59 5.18
N ASN A 69 10.91 10.74 4.89
CA ASN A 69 10.10 9.75 4.20
C ASN A 69 10.36 9.66 2.68
N LYS A 70 11.33 10.41 2.15
CA LYS A 70 11.76 10.39 0.75
C LYS A 70 10.70 10.86 -0.26
N VAL A 71 9.69 11.62 0.16
CA VAL A 71 8.61 12.13 -0.72
C VAL A 71 9.20 12.88 -1.92
N PHE A 72 10.04 13.87 -1.64
CA PHE A 72 10.71 14.68 -2.66
C PHE A 72 11.67 13.88 -3.55
N HIS A 73 12.29 12.83 -3.00
CA HIS A 73 13.15 11.95 -3.78
C HIS A 73 12.33 11.17 -4.80
N ARG A 74 11.15 10.66 -4.42
CA ARG A 74 10.23 9.96 -5.34
C ARG A 74 9.67 10.89 -6.41
N LEU A 75 9.29 12.11 -6.04
CA LEU A 75 8.83 13.13 -7.01
C LEU A 75 9.91 13.45 -8.05
N ALA A 76 11.17 13.62 -7.62
CA ALA A 76 12.27 13.88 -8.55
C ALA A 76 12.55 12.70 -9.51
N GLN A 77 12.22 11.46 -9.12
CA GLN A 77 12.36 10.29 -9.99
C GLN A 77 11.34 10.26 -11.15
N MET A 78 10.29 11.09 -11.11
CA MET A 78 9.33 11.24 -12.21
C MET A 78 9.90 12.10 -13.37
N VAL A 79 10.92 12.91 -13.12
CA VAL A 79 11.40 13.88 -14.12
C VAL A 79 11.91 13.21 -15.41
N PRO A 80 12.75 12.14 -15.38
CA PRO A 80 13.17 11.48 -16.62
C PRO A 80 12.01 10.98 -17.47
N SER A 81 10.99 10.40 -16.85
CA SER A 81 9.86 9.84 -17.58
C SER A 81 8.95 10.93 -18.15
N LEU A 82 8.80 12.06 -17.47
CA LEU A 82 8.12 13.25 -18.01
C LEU A 82 8.89 13.84 -19.20
N VAL A 83 10.21 13.98 -19.08
CA VAL A 83 11.06 14.48 -20.19
C VAL A 83 10.92 13.60 -21.42
N ILE A 84 10.89 12.28 -21.26
CA ILE A 84 10.68 11.35 -22.39
C ILE A 84 9.30 11.56 -23.00
N GLN A 85 8.22 11.64 -22.19
CA GLN A 85 6.86 11.83 -22.70
C GLN A 85 6.71 13.10 -23.55
N PHE A 86 7.19 14.23 -23.05
CA PHE A 86 7.10 15.50 -23.80
C PHE A 86 8.10 15.55 -24.95
N GLY A 87 9.31 15.03 -24.76
CA GLY A 87 10.37 15.07 -25.76
C GLY A 87 10.21 14.08 -26.90
N LEU A 88 9.37 13.04 -26.78
CA LEU A 88 9.02 12.13 -27.87
C LEU A 88 8.41 12.86 -29.07
N THR A 89 7.71 13.98 -28.84
CA THR A 89 7.13 14.81 -29.91
C THR A 89 8.20 15.50 -30.76
N LEU A 90 9.41 15.69 -30.22
CA LEU A 90 10.54 16.33 -30.87
C LEU A 90 11.38 15.35 -31.70
N VAL A 91 11.10 14.04 -31.63
CA VAL A 91 11.87 13.00 -32.34
C VAL A 91 11.31 12.82 -33.76
N PRO A 92 12.04 13.26 -34.80
CA PRO A 92 11.61 13.09 -36.19
C PRO A 92 11.73 11.61 -36.60
N GLY A 93 10.92 11.17 -37.56
CA GLY A 93 11.04 9.83 -38.17
C GLY A 93 10.61 8.63 -37.32
N LEU A 94 10.19 8.85 -36.06
CA LEU A 94 9.72 7.77 -35.19
C LEU A 94 8.33 7.27 -35.63
N SER A 95 8.20 5.95 -35.82
CA SER A 95 6.92 5.33 -36.18
C SER A 95 5.86 5.56 -35.10
N ALA A 96 4.58 5.59 -35.50
CA ALA A 96 3.47 5.76 -34.56
C ALA A 96 3.46 4.67 -33.48
N ALA A 97 3.72 3.42 -33.86
CA ALA A 97 3.85 2.31 -32.92
C ALA A 97 5.01 2.51 -31.93
N GLY A 98 6.19 2.95 -32.41
CA GLY A 98 7.35 3.22 -31.54
C GLY A 98 7.08 4.36 -30.55
N ARG A 99 6.42 5.44 -30.99
CA ARG A 99 5.99 6.53 -30.11
C ARG A 99 5.04 6.05 -29.02
N ASN A 100 4.03 5.26 -29.38
CA ASN A 100 3.07 4.74 -28.42
C ASN A 100 3.74 3.81 -27.41
N VAL A 101 4.60 2.89 -27.84
CA VAL A 101 5.29 1.96 -26.92
C VAL A 101 6.21 2.71 -25.96
N ILE A 102 7.07 3.62 -26.45
CA ILE A 102 8.00 4.37 -25.59
C ILE A 102 7.21 5.32 -24.66
N GLY A 103 6.16 5.95 -25.19
CA GLY A 103 5.26 6.82 -24.42
C GLY A 103 4.56 6.07 -23.30
N ASN A 104 3.99 4.89 -23.58
CA ASN A 104 3.29 4.06 -22.61
C ASN A 104 4.26 3.55 -21.52
N ILE A 105 5.49 3.17 -21.88
CA ILE A 105 6.53 2.81 -20.91
C ILE A 105 6.88 4.01 -20.02
N ALA A 106 7.09 5.19 -20.60
CA ALA A 106 7.40 6.39 -19.82
C ALA A 106 6.23 6.82 -18.92
N MET A 107 4.99 6.70 -19.39
CA MET A 107 3.80 6.94 -18.59
C MET A 107 3.69 5.94 -17.43
N ALA A 108 3.96 4.65 -17.67
CA ALA A 108 4.00 3.61 -16.63
C ALA A 108 5.03 3.94 -15.53
N PHE A 109 6.24 4.37 -15.90
CA PHE A 109 7.25 4.83 -14.92
C PHE A 109 6.77 6.06 -14.14
N THR A 110 6.09 6.99 -14.80
CA THR A 110 5.53 8.18 -14.15
C THR A 110 4.48 7.79 -13.10
N ILE A 111 3.55 6.90 -13.46
CA ILE A 111 2.54 6.38 -12.54
C ILE A 111 3.23 5.67 -11.36
N LEU A 112 4.21 4.79 -11.62
CA LEU A 112 4.95 4.08 -10.57
C LEU A 112 5.58 5.05 -9.56
N PHE A 113 6.34 6.04 -10.02
CA PHE A 113 7.00 6.99 -9.13
C PHE A 113 6.02 7.92 -8.43
N MET A 114 4.91 8.29 -9.08
CA MET A 114 3.82 9.04 -8.47
C MET A 114 3.16 8.25 -7.34
N THR A 115 2.85 6.97 -7.56
CA THR A 115 2.29 6.07 -6.54
C THR A 115 3.26 5.91 -5.37
N LEU A 116 4.55 5.73 -5.63
CA LEU A 116 5.57 5.67 -4.59
C LEU A 116 5.70 6.98 -3.81
N ALA A 117 5.54 8.14 -4.49
CA ALA A 117 5.55 9.45 -3.85
C ALA A 117 4.33 9.64 -2.94
N ILE A 118 3.13 9.25 -3.39
CA ILE A 118 1.92 9.28 -2.56
C ILE A 118 2.06 8.33 -1.36
N GLY A 119 2.58 7.11 -1.57
CA GLY A 119 2.84 6.16 -0.49
C GLY A 119 3.84 6.66 0.55
N ALA A 120 4.88 7.39 0.11
CA ALA A 120 5.82 8.09 0.98
C ALA A 120 5.18 9.26 1.72
N LEU A 121 4.29 10.01 1.06
CA LEU A 121 3.56 11.13 1.65
C LEU A 121 2.63 10.63 2.76
N LEU A 122 1.89 9.55 2.52
CA LEU A 122 1.05 8.91 3.52
C LEU A 122 1.84 8.45 4.76
N ASN A 123 3.06 7.95 4.58
CA ASN A 123 3.96 7.64 5.70
C ASN A 123 4.38 8.90 6.46
N ALA A 124 4.76 9.97 5.75
CA ALA A 124 5.14 11.23 6.37
C ALA A 124 3.99 11.83 7.20
N LEU A 125 2.77 11.78 6.66
CA LEU A 125 1.57 12.23 7.37
C LEU A 125 1.26 11.36 8.60
N LEU A 126 1.46 10.03 8.48
CA LEU A 126 1.30 9.13 9.61
C LEU A 126 2.32 9.42 10.72
N ASP A 127 3.58 9.67 10.38
CA ASP A 127 4.63 10.00 11.34
C ASP A 127 4.35 11.33 12.05
N ILE A 128 3.82 12.33 11.32
CA ILE A 128 3.38 13.61 11.90
C ILE A 128 2.20 13.39 12.84
N TYR A 129 1.20 12.62 12.40
CA TYR A 129 0.04 12.29 13.23
C TYR A 129 0.44 11.55 14.51
N ALA A 130 1.36 10.59 14.41
CA ALA A 130 1.83 9.77 15.53
C ALA A 130 2.49 10.57 16.66
N ARG A 131 2.98 11.79 16.39
CA ARG A 131 3.55 12.70 17.40
C ARG A 131 2.50 13.52 18.16
N THR A 132 1.25 13.47 17.74
CA THR A 132 0.15 14.23 18.36
C THR A 132 -0.44 13.46 19.55
N GLU A 133 -0.88 14.15 20.60
CA GLU A 133 -1.46 13.52 21.80
C GLU A 133 -2.67 12.61 21.47
N HIS A 134 -3.44 12.96 20.44
CA HIS A 134 -4.55 12.16 19.91
C HIS A 134 -4.15 10.77 19.40
N ALA A 135 -2.90 10.57 18.93
CA ALA A 135 -2.44 9.30 18.40
C ALA A 135 -2.18 8.26 19.49
N ARG A 136 -2.04 8.66 20.77
CA ARG A 136 -1.85 7.73 21.89
C ARG A 136 -3.09 6.88 22.17
N THR A 137 -4.27 7.40 21.85
CA THR A 137 -5.55 6.71 22.10
C THR A 137 -6.18 6.15 20.84
N ARG A 138 -5.83 6.65 19.64
CA ARG A 138 -6.33 6.15 18.35
C ARG A 138 -5.20 6.01 17.33
N SER A 139 -4.75 4.78 17.11
CA SER A 139 -3.81 4.48 16.03
C SER A 139 -4.53 4.43 14.69
N ILE A 140 -4.11 5.27 13.73
CA ILE A 140 -4.63 5.26 12.36
C ILE A 140 -3.76 4.44 11.40
N LYS A 141 -2.72 3.76 11.90
CA LYS A 141 -1.75 3.02 11.08
C LYS A 141 -2.41 1.98 10.19
N GLY A 142 -3.41 1.26 10.71
CA GLY A 142 -4.16 0.26 9.96
C GLY A 142 -4.90 0.85 8.76
N TYR A 143 -5.57 2.00 8.95
CA TYR A 143 -6.26 2.70 7.87
C TYR A 143 -5.29 3.19 6.79
N VAL A 144 -4.17 3.80 7.18
CA VAL A 144 -3.14 4.26 6.23
C VAL A 144 -2.57 3.07 5.43
N GLN A 145 -2.33 1.94 6.09
CA GLN A 145 -1.83 0.74 5.42
C GLN A 145 -2.85 0.17 4.42
N LEU A 146 -4.14 0.14 4.79
CA LEU A 146 -5.22 -0.28 3.89
C LEU A 146 -5.33 0.66 2.69
N SER A 147 -5.30 1.98 2.90
CA SER A 147 -5.32 2.97 1.83
C SER A 147 -4.13 2.81 0.88
N LYS A 148 -2.93 2.52 1.39
CA LYS A 148 -1.74 2.24 0.57
C LYS A 148 -1.90 0.95 -0.24
N MET A 149 -2.48 -0.09 0.34
CA MET A 149 -2.75 -1.34 -0.37
C MET A 149 -3.67 -1.09 -1.57
N ILE A 150 -4.78 -0.38 -1.34
CA ILE A 150 -5.72 0.02 -2.39
C ILE A 150 -4.98 0.84 -3.47
N LEU A 151 -4.24 1.87 -3.07
CA LEU A 151 -3.46 2.71 -3.97
C LEU A 151 -2.52 1.89 -4.88
N TYR A 152 -1.78 0.92 -4.32
CA TYR A 152 -0.87 0.09 -5.11
C TYR A 152 -1.59 -0.85 -6.07
N VAL A 153 -2.72 -1.43 -5.66
CA VAL A 153 -3.54 -2.28 -6.54
C VAL A 153 -4.06 -1.47 -7.74
N PHE A 154 -4.64 -0.30 -7.49
CA PHE A 154 -5.11 0.58 -8.57
C PHE A 154 -3.97 1.03 -9.47
N ALA A 155 -2.83 1.43 -8.91
CA ALA A 155 -1.66 1.81 -9.69
C ALA A 155 -1.15 0.67 -10.58
N ALA A 156 -1.12 -0.57 -10.07
CA ALA A 156 -0.73 -1.74 -10.85
C ALA A 156 -1.68 -1.96 -12.04
N ILE A 157 -3.00 -1.87 -11.81
CA ILE A 157 -4.00 -1.99 -12.89
C ILE A 157 -3.80 -0.91 -13.94
N ILE A 158 -3.62 0.35 -13.54
CA ILE A 158 -3.40 1.46 -14.47
C ILE A 158 -2.10 1.25 -15.26
N ILE A 159 -1.01 0.83 -14.61
CA ILE A 159 0.26 0.54 -15.28
C ILE A 159 0.08 -0.55 -16.34
N VAL A 160 -0.55 -1.67 -15.98
CA VAL A 160 -0.79 -2.76 -16.93
C VAL A 160 -1.65 -2.27 -18.09
N ALA A 161 -2.75 -1.55 -17.80
CA ALA A 161 -3.65 -0.98 -18.80
C ALA A 161 -2.91 -0.05 -19.78
N THR A 162 -2.07 0.84 -19.27
CA THR A 162 -1.23 1.73 -20.08
C THR A 162 -0.26 0.95 -20.96
N LEU A 163 0.39 -0.10 -20.43
CA LEU A 163 1.35 -0.89 -21.20
C LEU A 163 0.70 -1.69 -22.34
N ILE A 164 -0.51 -2.21 -22.13
CA ILE A 164 -1.27 -2.94 -23.17
C ILE A 164 -2.12 -2.04 -24.06
N ASP A 165 -2.04 -0.71 -23.86
CA ASP A 165 -2.81 0.30 -24.60
C ASP A 165 -4.33 0.09 -24.51
N ARG A 166 -4.82 -0.25 -23.31
CA ARG A 166 -6.25 -0.44 -23.02
C ARG A 166 -6.71 0.48 -21.90
N SER A 167 -8.02 0.74 -21.88
CA SER A 167 -8.62 1.49 -20.78
C SER A 167 -8.50 0.72 -19.46
N PRO A 168 -8.03 1.36 -18.37
CA PRO A 168 -7.99 0.75 -17.04
C PRO A 168 -9.37 0.27 -16.58
N LEU A 169 -10.44 0.93 -17.03
CA LEU A 169 -11.82 0.56 -16.71
C LEU A 169 -12.20 -0.82 -17.26
N LEU A 170 -11.63 -1.23 -18.41
CA LEU A 170 -11.88 -2.56 -18.98
C LEU A 170 -11.24 -3.66 -18.13
N LEU A 171 -10.03 -3.42 -17.62
CA LEU A 171 -9.38 -4.36 -16.71
C LEU A 171 -10.11 -4.41 -15.36
N LEU A 172 -10.50 -3.25 -14.84
CA LEU A 172 -11.22 -3.16 -13.57
C LEU A 172 -12.61 -3.81 -13.66
N SER A 173 -13.32 -3.66 -14.78
CA SER A 173 -14.61 -4.32 -14.99
C SER A 173 -14.45 -5.83 -15.12
N GLY A 174 -13.42 -6.31 -15.81
CA GLY A 174 -13.10 -7.74 -15.90
C GLY A 174 -12.75 -8.35 -14.54
N LEU A 175 -11.85 -7.71 -13.78
CA LEU A 175 -11.52 -8.14 -12.41
C LEU A 175 -12.74 -8.08 -11.49
N GLY A 176 -13.55 -7.02 -11.60
CA GLY A 176 -14.77 -6.84 -10.81
C GLY A 176 -15.80 -7.93 -11.11
N ALA A 177 -16.03 -8.25 -12.38
CA ALA A 177 -16.93 -9.32 -12.81
C ALA A 177 -16.44 -10.68 -12.32
N MET A 178 -15.15 -11.01 -12.48
CA MET A 178 -14.58 -12.24 -11.92
C MET A 178 -14.69 -12.30 -10.40
N SER A 179 -14.43 -11.19 -9.71
CA SER A 179 -14.54 -11.11 -8.25
C SER A 179 -15.99 -11.30 -7.78
N ALA A 180 -16.97 -10.75 -8.51
CA ALA A 180 -18.39 -10.93 -8.23
C ALA A 180 -18.83 -12.39 -8.42
N VAL A 181 -18.34 -13.07 -9.46
CA VAL A 181 -18.60 -14.51 -9.69
C VAL A 181 -17.98 -15.34 -8.57
N ILE A 182 -16.72 -15.08 -8.20
CA ILE A 182 -16.05 -15.77 -7.09
C ILE A 182 -16.81 -15.53 -5.78
N LEU A 183 -17.22 -14.29 -5.50
CA LEU A 183 -18.02 -13.94 -4.33
C LEU A 183 -19.35 -14.70 -4.32
N LEU A 184 -20.02 -14.84 -5.47
CA LEU A 184 -21.27 -15.56 -5.59
C LEU A 184 -21.09 -17.06 -5.32
N VAL A 185 -20.02 -17.66 -5.84
CA VAL A 185 -19.71 -19.09 -5.65
C VAL A 185 -19.34 -19.39 -4.20
N TYR A 186 -18.56 -18.52 -3.55
CA TYR A 186 -18.06 -18.74 -2.19
C TYR A 186 -18.82 -17.95 -1.11
N LYS A 187 -20.00 -17.41 -1.41
CA LYS A 187 -20.74 -16.54 -0.48
C LYS A 187 -20.97 -17.22 0.88
N ASP A 188 -21.37 -18.50 0.88
CA ASP A 188 -21.75 -19.23 2.09
C ASP A 188 -20.52 -19.60 2.91
N THR A 189 -19.42 -19.92 2.24
CA THR A 189 -18.11 -20.15 2.86
C THR A 189 -17.58 -18.86 3.53
N LEU A 190 -17.65 -17.72 2.83
CA LEU A 190 -17.21 -16.43 3.37
C LEU A 190 -18.06 -16.00 4.56
N LEU A 191 -19.39 -16.19 4.50
CA LEU A 191 -20.29 -15.91 5.63
C LEU A 191 -19.96 -16.78 6.84
N SER A 192 -19.73 -18.07 6.64
CA SER A 192 -19.35 -19.00 7.72
C SER A 192 -18.00 -18.63 8.36
N PHE A 193 -17.04 -18.19 7.55
CA PHE A 193 -15.74 -17.70 8.05
C PHE A 193 -15.87 -16.41 8.86
N VAL A 194 -16.65 -15.44 8.37
CA VAL A 194 -16.88 -14.17 9.08
C VAL A 194 -17.59 -14.41 10.41
N ALA A 195 -18.59 -15.30 10.44
CA ALA A 195 -19.21 -15.76 11.69
C ALA A 195 -18.12 -16.37 12.61
N SER A 196 -17.35 -17.34 12.12
CA SER A 196 -16.06 -17.82 12.66
C SER A 196 -15.26 -16.83 13.50
N VAL A 197 -14.82 -15.76 12.82
CA VAL A 197 -13.92 -14.73 13.35
C VAL A 197 -14.64 -13.82 14.34
N GLN A 198 -15.87 -13.38 14.05
CA GLN A 198 -16.64 -12.53 14.95
C GLN A 198 -16.90 -13.22 16.29
N LEU A 199 -17.17 -14.53 16.22
CA LEU A 199 -17.31 -15.36 17.38
C LEU A 199 -15.99 -15.32 18.20
N THR A 200 -14.86 -15.70 17.60
CA THR A 200 -13.55 -15.77 18.31
C THR A 200 -13.06 -14.42 18.89
N SER A 201 -13.53 -13.28 18.37
CA SER A 201 -13.08 -11.93 18.78
C SER A 201 -13.80 -11.37 20.02
N ASN A 202 -14.79 -12.09 20.56
CA ASN A 202 -15.54 -11.64 21.72
C ASN A 202 -14.92 -12.21 23.01
N ASP A 203 -14.28 -11.34 23.79
CA ASP A 203 -13.74 -11.60 25.15
C ASP A 203 -14.88 -11.86 26.17
N MET A 204 -15.72 -12.84 25.89
CA MET A 204 -16.85 -13.22 26.75
C MET A 204 -16.41 -14.07 27.95
N LEU A 205 -15.18 -14.59 27.93
CA LEU A 205 -14.66 -15.57 28.88
C LEU A 205 -13.19 -15.26 29.22
N ARG A 206 -12.81 -15.35 30.50
CA ARG A 206 -11.42 -15.30 30.95
C ARG A 206 -11.06 -16.56 31.73
N VAL A 207 -9.77 -16.89 31.77
CA VAL A 207 -9.26 -17.95 32.65
C VAL A 207 -9.53 -17.55 34.10
N GLY A 208 -10.12 -18.46 34.88
CA GLY A 208 -10.54 -18.22 36.26
C GLY A 208 -11.97 -17.69 36.44
N ASP A 209 -12.70 -17.47 35.36
CA ASP A 209 -14.16 -17.25 35.43
C ASP A 209 -14.87 -18.59 35.70
N TRP A 210 -15.98 -18.54 36.45
CA TRP A 210 -16.86 -19.69 36.63
C TRP A 210 -17.94 -19.68 35.57
N ILE A 211 -18.14 -20.81 34.89
CA ILE A 211 -19.09 -20.91 33.79
C ILE A 211 -20.05 -22.07 33.98
N GLU A 212 -21.32 -21.83 33.65
CA GLU A 212 -22.41 -22.82 33.72
C GLU A 212 -23.00 -23.01 32.31
N MET A 213 -22.89 -24.23 31.79
CA MET A 213 -23.46 -24.72 30.53
C MET A 213 -24.10 -26.12 30.74
N PRO A 214 -25.40 -26.18 31.07
CA PRO A 214 -26.09 -27.45 31.32
C PRO A 214 -26.09 -28.40 30.10
N GLN A 215 -26.10 -27.83 28.90
CA GLN A 215 -26.15 -28.58 27.62
C GLN A 215 -24.92 -29.45 27.36
N VAL A 216 -23.78 -29.11 27.98
CA VAL A 216 -22.51 -29.82 27.81
C VAL A 216 -21.97 -30.39 29.13
N GLY A 217 -22.76 -30.28 30.21
CA GLY A 217 -22.39 -30.74 31.54
C GLY A 217 -21.21 -30.00 32.16
N ALA A 218 -21.01 -28.73 31.79
CA ALA A 218 -19.95 -27.90 32.37
C ALA A 218 -20.52 -26.94 33.41
N ASP A 219 -20.02 -27.03 34.65
CA ASP A 219 -20.35 -26.15 35.76
C ASP A 219 -19.12 -26.04 36.68
N GLY A 220 -18.29 -25.04 36.41
CA GLY A 220 -17.01 -24.92 37.11
C GLY A 220 -16.06 -23.85 36.57
N ASP A 221 -14.83 -23.89 37.06
CA ASP A 221 -13.81 -22.90 36.76
C ASP A 221 -13.17 -23.14 35.40
N VAL A 222 -12.98 -22.05 34.65
CA VAL A 222 -12.22 -22.08 33.40
C VAL A 222 -10.74 -22.19 33.70
N VAL A 223 -10.15 -23.34 33.39
CA VAL A 223 -8.74 -23.66 33.68
C VAL A 223 -7.83 -23.25 32.52
N ASP A 224 -8.30 -23.36 31.28
CA ASP A 224 -7.51 -23.08 30.09
C ASP A 224 -8.40 -22.63 28.92
N ILE A 225 -7.91 -21.66 28.14
CA ILE A 225 -8.56 -21.14 26.94
C ILE A 225 -7.55 -21.25 25.80
N THR A 226 -7.83 -22.16 24.86
CA THR A 226 -7.08 -22.29 23.62
C THR A 226 -7.91 -21.77 22.45
N LEU A 227 -7.30 -21.66 21.26
CA LEU A 227 -7.97 -21.11 20.07
C LEU A 227 -9.30 -21.81 19.73
N HIS A 228 -9.39 -23.12 19.95
CA HIS A 228 -10.50 -23.96 19.49
C HIS A 228 -11.25 -24.66 20.62
N THR A 229 -10.78 -24.55 21.87
CA THR A 229 -11.36 -25.26 23.01
C THR A 229 -11.13 -24.53 24.31
N VAL A 230 -12.17 -24.52 25.14
CA VAL A 230 -12.14 -24.07 26.53
C VAL A 230 -12.21 -25.29 27.44
N LYS A 231 -11.31 -25.39 28.42
CA LYS A 231 -11.34 -26.45 29.43
C LYS A 231 -11.95 -25.91 30.72
N VAL A 232 -13.02 -26.56 31.16
CA VAL A 232 -13.71 -26.26 32.42
C VAL A 232 -13.46 -27.41 33.38
N GLN A 233 -13.09 -27.10 34.62
CA GLN A 233 -13.01 -28.08 35.69
C GLN A 233 -14.26 -27.98 36.55
N ASN A 234 -15.08 -29.02 36.51
CA ASN A 234 -16.28 -29.15 37.32
C ASN A 234 -15.93 -29.34 38.81
N PHE A 235 -16.93 -29.17 39.67
CA PHE A 235 -16.79 -29.37 41.12
C PHE A 235 -16.31 -30.80 41.49
N ASP A 236 -16.70 -31.80 40.71
CA ASP A 236 -16.25 -33.20 40.85
C ASP A 236 -14.82 -33.46 40.32
N LYS A 237 -14.12 -32.39 39.96
CA LYS A 237 -12.77 -32.36 39.36
C LYS A 237 -12.66 -32.96 37.96
N THR A 238 -13.78 -33.29 37.30
CA THR A 238 -13.76 -33.69 35.89
C THR A 238 -13.43 -32.49 35.00
N ILE A 239 -12.75 -32.74 33.87
CA ILE A 239 -12.40 -31.70 32.89
C ILE A 239 -13.28 -31.86 31.66
N VAL A 240 -14.12 -30.87 31.41
CA VAL A 240 -14.97 -30.79 30.22
C VAL A 240 -14.28 -29.90 29.19
N SER A 241 -14.07 -30.45 27.99
CA SER A 241 -13.50 -29.72 26.86
C SER A 241 -14.63 -29.23 25.95
N ILE A 242 -14.88 -27.93 25.98
CA ILE A 242 -15.96 -27.28 25.22
C ILE A 242 -15.34 -26.64 23.97
N PRO A 243 -15.74 -27.05 22.75
CA PRO A 243 -15.34 -26.36 21.54
C PRO A 243 -15.78 -24.90 21.57
N THR A 244 -14.91 -23.97 21.19
CA THR A 244 -15.20 -22.53 21.28
C THR A 244 -16.52 -22.15 20.60
N TRP A 245 -16.84 -22.76 19.46
CA TRP A 245 -18.08 -22.48 18.72
C TRP A 245 -19.35 -22.75 19.55
N ARG A 246 -19.36 -23.68 20.51
CA ARG A 246 -20.53 -23.95 21.36
C ARG A 246 -20.81 -22.82 22.34
N LEU A 247 -19.77 -22.24 22.95
CA LEU A 247 -19.89 -21.05 23.81
C LEU A 247 -20.44 -19.83 23.06
N MET A 248 -20.42 -19.89 21.73
CA MET A 248 -20.73 -18.78 20.84
C MET A 248 -22.12 -18.92 20.25
N SER A 249 -22.58 -20.15 20.04
CA SER A 249 -23.90 -20.49 19.52
C SER A 249 -24.94 -20.77 20.60
N GLU A 250 -24.50 -21.20 21.78
CA GLU A 250 -25.36 -21.60 22.89
C GLU A 250 -25.28 -20.60 24.04
N SER A 251 -26.36 -20.46 24.80
CA SER A 251 -26.37 -19.62 25.99
C SER A 251 -25.58 -20.28 27.12
N PHE A 252 -24.78 -19.47 27.80
CA PHE A 252 -24.06 -19.87 29.01
C PHE A 252 -24.07 -18.73 30.02
N ARG A 253 -23.85 -19.05 31.29
CA ARG A 253 -23.67 -18.05 32.35
C ARG A 253 -22.20 -17.89 32.65
N ASN A 254 -21.72 -16.66 32.68
CA ASN A 254 -20.38 -16.31 33.16
C ASN A 254 -20.51 -15.60 34.51
N SER A 255 -19.81 -16.11 35.53
CA SER A 255 -19.59 -15.45 36.80
C SER A 255 -18.12 -15.01 36.91
N PRO A 256 -17.80 -13.73 36.59
CA PRO A 256 -16.43 -13.24 36.59
C PRO A 256 -15.74 -13.35 37.95
N GLN A 257 -14.46 -13.72 37.94
CA GLN A 257 -13.67 -13.93 39.17
C GLN A 257 -13.63 -12.69 40.09
N ARG A 258 -13.73 -11.47 39.51
CA ARG A 258 -13.76 -10.21 40.26
C ARG A 258 -15.02 -10.05 41.11
N LEU A 259 -16.16 -10.55 40.63
CA LEU A 259 -17.43 -10.51 41.36
C LEU A 259 -17.47 -11.58 42.46
N GLN A 260 -16.87 -12.75 42.24
CA GLN A 260 -16.73 -13.78 43.28
C GLN A 260 -15.93 -13.28 44.47
N LYS A 261 -14.75 -12.68 44.24
CA LYS A 261 -13.95 -12.10 45.33
C LYS A 261 -14.74 -11.06 46.12
N THR A 262 -15.51 -10.21 45.43
CA THR A 262 -16.33 -9.18 46.09
C THR A 262 -17.43 -9.80 46.96
N TYR A 263 -18.07 -10.89 46.51
CA TYR A 263 -19.04 -11.65 47.31
C TYR A 263 -18.41 -12.25 48.59
N TYR A 264 -17.23 -12.86 48.47
CA TYR A 264 -16.52 -13.40 49.64
C TYR A 264 -16.08 -12.29 50.62
N PHE A 265 -15.71 -11.11 50.12
CA PHE A 265 -15.37 -9.97 50.98
C PHE A 265 -16.59 -9.35 51.69
N LEU A 266 -17.78 -9.39 51.09
CA LEU A 266 -19.02 -8.86 51.69
C LEU A 266 -19.68 -9.83 52.68
N GLN A 267 -19.29 -11.11 52.68
CA GLN A 267 -19.79 -12.14 53.59
C GLN A 267 -18.75 -12.58 54.64
N ALA A 268 -17.54 -12.02 54.61
CA ALA A 268 -16.57 -12.21 55.67
C ALA A 268 -17.02 -11.41 56.92
N PRO A 269 -17.14 -12.06 58.10
CA PRO A 269 -17.54 -11.40 59.34
C PRO A 269 -16.52 -10.36 59.84
#